data_AF-A0A968MZD9-F1
#
_entry.id   AF-A0A968MZD9-F1
#
_cell.length_a   1.000
_cell.length_b   1.000
_cell.length_c   1.000
_cell.angle_alpha   90.00
_cell.angle_beta   90.00
_cell.angle_gamma   90.00
#
_symmetry.space_group_name_H-M   'P 1'
#
loop_
_entity.id
_entity.type
_entity.pdbx_description
1 polymer ?
#
loop_
_entity_poly.entity_id
_entity_poly.type
_entity_poly.pdbx_seq_one_letter_code
_entity_poly.pdbx_strand_id
1 'polypeptide(L)'
;MIHTCNRTEFYHGHGKVPPETVTYLFRLVSGLESVFIGETFIQGQVKESYQVSASAWELSSSLHRLFQWAFLTGKRVRTETGLSRGAMSHSHAVVEIIKSQIPQYQNMRFAFIGINKMNRTIMNFLKGNVNKAFVLCNRNFDKATEFESLFNCKAFKLDHLKMALELSDIVISGTSAPHSIIRKEHIPENKLLSIFDLAVPCDADAEVRDLSHITYFDLKKIEAQVNGNKTIRAGEVLKAEAIINEEVRRFMEYQNRKYFVANKSIISNVKPDKSIEKTNGLLIKMKPLITIQKNSTVKQKFLR
;
A
#
# COMPACT_ATOMS: atom_id res chain seq x y z
N MET A 1 10.18 8.76 -3.62
CA MET A 1 9.69 7.50 -4.23
C MET A 1 8.56 6.97 -3.35
N ILE A 2 7.42 6.60 -3.92
CA ILE A 2 6.36 5.87 -3.21
C ILE A 2 6.53 4.39 -3.56
N HIS A 3 6.62 3.54 -2.55
CA HIS A 3 6.72 2.10 -2.73
C HIS A 3 5.70 1.40 -1.85
N THR A 4 4.85 0.57 -2.48
CA THR A 4 3.89 -0.30 -1.79
C THR A 4 3.92 -1.69 -2.43
N CYS A 5 3.23 -2.65 -1.83
CA CYS A 5 3.07 -4.00 -2.38
C CYS A 5 2.58 -4.02 -3.84
N ASN A 6 1.78 -3.01 -4.24
CA ASN A 6 1.10 -3.00 -5.54
C ASN A 6 1.62 -1.91 -6.50
N ARG A 7 2.54 -1.03 -6.09
CA ARG A 7 3.05 0.06 -6.93
C ARG A 7 4.42 0.57 -6.54
N THR A 8 5.17 1.03 -7.54
CA THR A 8 6.35 1.90 -7.34
C THR A 8 6.22 3.13 -8.22
N GLU A 9 6.27 4.30 -7.60
CA GLU A 9 6.03 5.58 -8.27
C GLU A 9 7.10 6.61 -7.89
N PHE A 10 7.60 7.33 -8.89
CA PHE A 10 8.61 8.38 -8.71
C PHE A 10 7.99 9.73 -8.97
N TYR A 11 8.07 10.62 -7.97
CA TYR A 11 7.69 12.02 -8.06
C TYR A 11 8.98 12.83 -8.06
N HIS A 12 9.23 13.57 -9.13
CA HIS A 12 10.44 14.38 -9.28
C HIS A 12 10.14 15.67 -10.05
N GLY A 13 11.08 16.60 -10.00
CA GLY A 13 11.00 17.89 -10.68
C GLY A 13 10.81 19.07 -9.75
N HIS A 14 10.80 20.25 -10.35
CA HIS A 14 10.62 21.54 -9.67
C HIS A 14 9.36 22.21 -10.25
N GLY A 15 9.08 23.47 -9.94
CA GLY A 15 8.03 24.16 -10.70
C GLY A 15 6.59 23.69 -10.43
N LYS A 16 5.72 23.94 -11.42
CA LYS A 16 4.30 23.64 -11.36
C LYS A 16 4.07 22.13 -11.43
N VAL A 17 3.10 21.66 -10.65
CA VAL A 17 2.56 20.31 -10.72
C VAL A 17 1.41 20.28 -11.75
N PRO A 18 1.40 19.34 -12.69
CA PRO A 18 0.29 19.12 -13.62
C PRO A 18 -1.00 18.71 -12.87
N PRO A 19 -2.19 19.15 -13.32
CA PRO A 19 -3.47 18.79 -12.69
C PRO A 19 -3.65 17.28 -12.51
N GLU A 20 -3.25 16.47 -13.49
CA GLU A 20 -3.42 15.03 -13.50
C GLU A 20 -2.61 14.36 -12.38
N THR A 21 -1.41 14.88 -12.12
CA THR A 21 -0.53 14.46 -11.01
C THR A 21 -1.15 14.79 -9.66
N VAL A 22 -1.73 15.99 -9.53
CA VAL A 22 -2.43 16.42 -8.30
C VAL A 22 -3.64 15.53 -8.05
N THR A 23 -4.52 15.40 -9.04
CA THR A 23 -5.72 14.56 -8.99
C THR A 23 -5.37 13.13 -8.61
N TYR A 24 -4.37 12.54 -9.29
CA TYR A 24 -3.97 11.18 -9.04
C TYR A 24 -3.45 10.97 -7.61
N LEU A 25 -2.55 11.83 -7.13
CA LEU A 25 -2.04 11.69 -5.75
C LEU A 25 -3.15 11.89 -4.72
N PHE A 26 -4.08 12.82 -4.95
CA PHE A 26 -5.19 13.08 -4.03
C PHE A 26 -6.14 11.87 -3.98
N ARG A 27 -6.44 11.26 -5.13
CA ARG A 27 -7.20 10.00 -5.23
C ARG A 27 -6.48 8.84 -4.53
N LEU A 28 -5.18 8.71 -4.74
CA LEU A 28 -4.34 7.68 -4.14
C LEU A 28 -4.34 7.79 -2.61
N VAL A 29 -4.08 8.97 -2.06
CA VAL A 29 -4.04 9.23 -0.62
C VAL A 29 -5.44 9.14 0.03
N SER A 30 -6.49 9.34 -0.76
CA SER A 30 -7.88 9.15 -0.34
C SER A 30 -8.35 7.69 -0.41
N GLY A 31 -7.51 6.76 -0.90
CA GLY A 31 -7.83 5.33 -0.98
C GLY A 31 -8.69 4.93 -2.17
N LEU A 32 -8.91 5.82 -3.14
CA LEU A 32 -9.70 5.52 -4.35
C LEU A 32 -8.91 4.70 -5.38
N GLU A 33 -7.58 4.74 -5.32
CA GLU A 33 -6.69 3.94 -6.16
C GLU A 33 -6.27 2.62 -5.48
N SER A 34 -6.83 2.32 -4.30
CA SER A 34 -6.54 1.08 -3.57
C SER A 34 -7.48 -0.04 -4.03
N VAL A 35 -7.00 -1.28 -3.94
CA VAL A 35 -7.82 -2.45 -4.27
C VAL A 35 -9.00 -2.57 -3.32
N PHE A 36 -8.81 -2.17 -2.07
CA PHE A 36 -9.91 -1.95 -1.14
C PHE A 36 -10.19 -0.45 -1.05
N ILE A 37 -11.18 -0.01 -1.81
CA ILE A 37 -11.59 1.40 -1.82
C ILE A 37 -11.92 1.87 -0.40
N GLY A 38 -11.32 2.99 0.00
CA GLY A 38 -11.54 3.64 1.31
C GLY A 38 -10.62 3.16 2.44
N GLU A 39 -9.71 2.22 2.15
CA GLU A 39 -8.74 1.72 3.12
C GLU A 39 -7.68 2.78 3.47
N THR A 40 -7.14 2.73 4.68
CA THR A 40 -6.31 3.81 5.24
C THR A 40 -4.81 3.51 5.20
N PHE A 41 -4.42 2.30 4.83
CA PHE A 41 -3.03 1.85 4.79
C PHE A 41 -2.23 2.58 3.72
N ILE A 42 -2.81 2.79 2.53
CA ILE A 42 -2.14 3.52 1.44
C ILE A 42 -1.68 4.92 1.87
N GLN A 43 -2.49 5.67 2.61
CA GLN A 43 -2.07 6.98 3.12
C GLN A 43 -0.86 6.84 4.04
N GLY A 44 -0.86 5.85 4.94
CA GLY A 44 0.25 5.58 5.84
C GLY A 44 1.54 5.30 5.08
N GLN A 45 1.48 4.42 4.08
CA GLN A 45 2.62 4.07 3.22
C GLN A 45 3.14 5.28 2.42
N VAL A 46 2.23 6.09 1.87
CA VAL A 46 2.60 7.32 1.15
C VAL A 46 3.25 8.32 2.10
N LYS A 47 2.76 8.44 3.34
CA LYS A 47 3.33 9.32 4.36
C LYS A 47 4.72 8.89 4.79
N GLU A 48 4.92 7.60 5.03
CA GLU A 48 6.23 7.03 5.37
C GLU A 48 7.22 7.22 4.20
N SER A 49 6.80 6.88 2.98
CA SER A 49 7.60 7.10 1.75
C SER A 49 8.01 8.56 1.57
N TYR A 50 7.09 9.49 1.83
CA TYR A 50 7.35 10.92 1.81
C TYR A 50 8.37 11.33 2.89
N GLN A 51 8.21 10.85 4.13
CA GLN A 51 9.14 11.16 5.23
C GLN A 51 10.55 10.63 4.96
N VAL A 52 10.68 9.38 4.52
CA VAL A 52 11.97 8.80 4.14
C VAL A 52 12.61 9.61 3.00
N SER A 53 11.82 9.95 1.97
CA SER A 53 12.34 10.74 0.84
C SER A 53 12.76 12.15 1.27
N ALA A 54 12.01 12.80 2.15
CA ALA A 54 12.29 14.15 2.66
C ALA A 54 13.53 14.20 3.57
N SER A 55 13.84 13.11 4.28
CA SER A 55 15.04 13.02 5.12
C SER A 55 16.29 12.66 4.31
N ALA A 56 16.15 11.88 3.23
CA ALA A 56 17.27 11.42 2.41
C ALA A 56 17.61 12.36 1.23
N TRP A 57 16.65 13.18 0.77
CA TRP A 57 16.80 14.00 -0.42
C TRP A 57 16.22 15.40 -0.20
N GLU A 58 16.79 16.39 -0.89
CA GLU A 58 16.23 17.73 -0.92
C GLU A 58 15.00 17.77 -1.84
N LEU A 59 13.81 17.76 -1.25
CA LEU A 59 12.57 17.87 -2.01
C LEU A 59 12.26 19.34 -2.33
N SER A 60 11.76 19.59 -3.54
CA SER A 60 11.34 20.94 -3.91
C SER A 60 10.14 21.40 -3.06
N SER A 61 10.05 22.72 -2.80
CA SER A 61 8.93 23.28 -2.03
C SER A 61 7.55 22.96 -2.65
N SER A 62 7.48 22.74 -3.96
CA SER A 62 6.27 22.31 -4.66
C SER A 62 5.91 20.86 -4.33
N LEU A 63 6.89 19.95 -4.26
CA LEU A 63 6.66 18.57 -3.85
C LEU A 63 6.19 18.49 -2.39
N HIS A 64 6.87 19.20 -1.47
CA HIS A 64 6.41 19.27 -0.08
C HIS A 64 4.95 19.73 0.02
N ARG A 65 4.60 20.79 -0.72
CA ARG A 65 3.24 21.32 -0.72
C ARG A 65 2.23 20.34 -1.29
N LEU A 66 2.56 19.65 -2.38
CA LEU A 66 1.72 18.64 -3.02
C LEU A 66 1.36 17.51 -2.04
N PHE A 67 2.36 16.92 -1.36
CA PHE A 67 2.12 15.82 -0.42
C PHE A 67 1.35 16.27 0.81
N GLN A 68 1.69 17.43 1.39
CA GLN A 68 0.96 18.00 2.52
C GLN A 68 -0.53 18.20 2.18
N TRP A 69 -0.83 18.76 1.01
CA TRP A 69 -2.19 18.98 0.56
C TRP A 69 -2.91 17.65 0.32
N ALA A 70 -2.25 16.68 -0.31
CA ALA A 70 -2.81 15.34 -0.50
C ALA A 70 -3.22 14.69 0.83
N PHE A 71 -2.40 14.81 1.89
CA PHE A 71 -2.74 14.29 3.21
C PHE A 71 -3.94 14.99 3.86
N LEU A 72 -4.07 16.31 3.65
CA LEU A 72 -5.23 17.08 4.10
C LEU A 72 -6.49 16.67 3.35
N THR A 73 -6.43 16.56 2.01
CA THR A 73 -7.54 16.09 1.16
C THR A 73 -7.98 14.69 1.58
N GLY A 74 -7.04 13.75 1.76
CA GLY A 74 -7.39 12.40 2.22
C GLY A 74 -8.05 12.41 3.60
N LYS A 75 -7.60 13.27 4.52
CA LYS A 75 -8.26 13.44 5.83
C LYS A 75 -9.70 13.92 5.65
N ARG A 76 -9.90 14.93 4.81
CA ARG A 76 -11.20 15.52 4.51
C ARG A 76 -12.17 14.50 3.92
N VAL A 77 -11.73 13.72 2.92
CA VAL A 77 -12.52 12.63 2.33
C VAL A 77 -12.97 11.65 3.42
N ARG A 78 -12.08 11.21 4.31
CA ARG A 78 -12.45 10.25 5.37
C ARG A 78 -13.39 10.80 6.42
N THR A 79 -13.30 12.09 6.73
CA THR A 79 -14.15 12.72 7.74
C THR A 79 -15.51 13.11 7.20
N GLU A 80 -15.59 13.50 5.93
CA GLU A 80 -16.81 14.02 5.31
C GLU A 80 -17.58 12.95 4.50
N THR A 81 -16.98 11.78 4.27
CA THR A 81 -17.64 10.66 3.56
C THR A 81 -17.69 9.39 4.41
N GLY A 82 -18.60 8.50 4.07
CA GLY A 82 -18.65 7.13 4.58
C GLY A 82 -17.64 6.20 3.91
N LEU A 83 -16.72 6.69 3.07
CA LEU A 83 -15.83 5.87 2.24
C LEU A 83 -14.99 4.89 3.08
N SER A 84 -14.52 5.32 4.27
CA SER A 84 -13.77 4.46 5.18
C SER A 84 -14.64 3.58 6.09
N ARG A 85 -15.96 3.81 6.16
CA ARG A 85 -16.86 2.96 6.96
C ARG A 85 -17.01 1.62 6.27
N GLY A 86 -16.53 0.56 6.90
CA GLY A 86 -16.50 -0.77 6.32
C GLY A 86 -15.48 -0.93 5.17
N ALA A 87 -14.46 -0.07 5.08
CA ALA A 87 -13.34 -0.31 4.20
C ALA A 87 -12.62 -1.60 4.63
N MET A 88 -12.56 -2.56 3.71
CA MET A 88 -11.87 -3.82 3.96
C MET A 88 -10.36 -3.60 3.83
N SER A 89 -9.56 -4.39 4.53
CA SER A 89 -8.11 -4.47 4.34
C SER A 89 -7.76 -5.87 3.86
N HIS A 90 -6.54 -6.10 3.34
CA HIS A 90 -6.07 -7.46 3.03
C HIS A 90 -6.22 -8.39 4.25
N SER A 91 -5.86 -7.93 5.45
CA SER A 91 -6.06 -8.71 6.69
C SER A 91 -7.51 -9.11 6.92
N HIS A 92 -8.45 -8.18 6.73
CA HIS A 92 -9.87 -8.46 6.92
C HIS A 92 -10.43 -9.35 5.81
N ALA A 93 -10.01 -9.13 4.56
CA ALA A 93 -10.35 -9.96 3.41
C ALA A 93 -9.94 -11.43 3.61
N VAL A 94 -8.72 -11.66 4.10
CA VAL A 94 -8.24 -13.01 4.47
C VAL A 94 -9.17 -13.67 5.48
N VAL A 95 -9.54 -12.96 6.55
CA VAL A 95 -10.43 -13.48 7.60
C VAL A 95 -11.83 -13.79 7.05
N GLU A 96 -12.38 -12.93 6.20
CA GLU A 96 -13.67 -13.17 5.54
C GLU A 96 -13.64 -14.40 4.61
N ILE A 97 -12.55 -14.57 3.85
CA ILE A 97 -12.35 -15.76 3.01
C ILE A 97 -12.27 -17.02 3.88
N ILE A 98 -11.49 -17.00 4.96
CA ILE A 98 -11.40 -18.12 5.92
C ILE A 98 -12.79 -18.47 6.47
N LYS A 99 -13.53 -17.47 6.94
CA LYS A 99 -14.88 -17.66 7.52
C LYS A 99 -15.89 -18.21 6.53
N SER A 100 -15.82 -17.79 5.28
CA SER A 100 -16.79 -18.16 4.24
C SER A 100 -16.48 -19.49 3.55
N GLN A 101 -15.20 -19.84 3.39
CA GLN A 101 -14.78 -21.00 2.59
C GLN A 101 -14.27 -22.18 3.43
N ILE A 102 -13.95 -21.97 4.72
CA ILE A 102 -13.44 -23.03 5.60
C ILE A 102 -14.47 -23.32 6.70
N PRO A 103 -15.30 -24.37 6.54
CA PRO A 103 -16.23 -24.80 7.58
C PRO A 103 -15.50 -25.10 8.89
N GLN A 104 -16.11 -24.70 10.01
CA GLN A 104 -15.54 -24.92 11.34
C GLN A 104 -14.09 -24.43 11.50
N TYR A 105 -13.71 -23.33 10.83
CA TYR A 105 -12.37 -22.74 10.93
C TYR A 105 -11.93 -22.50 12.38
N GLN A 106 -12.86 -22.31 13.31
CA GLN A 106 -12.59 -22.15 14.75
C GLN A 106 -11.83 -23.36 15.33
N ASN A 107 -11.99 -24.55 14.75
CA ASN A 107 -11.32 -25.79 15.14
C ASN A 107 -10.04 -26.07 14.34
N MET A 108 -9.68 -25.23 13.37
CA MET A 108 -8.47 -25.40 12.56
C MET A 108 -7.23 -24.92 13.31
N ARG A 109 -6.08 -25.53 13.01
CA ARG A 109 -4.77 -25.11 13.50
C ARG A 109 -4.18 -24.10 12.53
N PHE A 110 -3.87 -22.90 13.03
CA PHE A 110 -3.27 -21.84 12.23
C PHE A 110 -1.77 -21.74 12.50
N ALA A 111 -0.99 -21.73 11.43
CA ALA A 111 0.41 -21.27 11.45
C ALA A 111 0.53 -19.89 10.81
N PHE A 112 1.35 -19.04 11.43
CA PHE A 112 1.78 -17.77 10.89
C PHE A 112 3.27 -17.84 10.58
N ILE A 113 3.64 -17.51 9.35
CA ILE A 113 5.04 -17.45 8.92
C ILE A 113 5.40 -15.98 8.72
N GLY A 114 6.33 -15.50 9.55
CA GLY A 114 6.72 -14.10 9.61
C GLY A 114 5.85 -13.25 10.51
N ILE A 115 6.45 -12.16 10.99
CA ILE A 115 5.79 -11.17 11.85
C ILE A 115 5.78 -9.83 11.15
N ASN A 116 4.59 -9.38 10.82
CA ASN A 116 4.36 -8.07 10.23
C ASN A 116 3.02 -7.51 10.73
N LYS A 117 2.69 -6.29 10.31
CA LYS A 117 1.45 -5.62 10.70
C LYS A 117 0.20 -6.37 10.24
N MET A 118 0.22 -6.97 9.06
CA MET A 118 -0.91 -7.72 8.49
C MET A 118 -1.17 -9.04 9.22
N ASN A 119 -0.14 -9.85 9.48
CA ASN A 119 -0.24 -11.08 10.28
C ASN A 119 -0.73 -10.74 11.69
N ARG A 120 -0.18 -9.70 12.33
CA ARG A 120 -0.65 -9.21 13.64
C ARG A 120 -2.15 -8.85 13.62
N THR A 121 -2.60 -8.13 12.59
CA THR A 121 -4.01 -7.76 12.45
C THR A 121 -4.90 -8.99 12.23
N ILE A 122 -4.48 -9.96 11.42
CA ILE A 122 -5.22 -11.22 11.23
C ILE A 122 -5.30 -12.00 12.54
N MET A 123 -4.17 -12.13 13.26
CA MET A 123 -4.15 -12.77 14.57
C MET A 123 -5.09 -12.08 15.56
N ASN A 124 -5.16 -10.74 15.56
CA ASN A 124 -6.13 -9.99 16.39
C ASN A 124 -7.58 -10.32 16.03
N PHE A 125 -7.92 -10.45 14.75
CA PHE A 125 -9.28 -10.81 14.34
C PHE A 125 -9.66 -12.25 14.72
N LEU A 126 -8.69 -13.17 14.66
CA LEU A 126 -8.91 -14.58 14.99
C LEU A 126 -8.82 -14.88 16.48
N LYS A 127 -8.07 -14.08 17.25
CA LYS A 127 -7.92 -14.23 18.71
C LYS A 127 -9.30 -14.20 19.37
N GLY A 128 -9.59 -15.22 20.19
CA GLY A 128 -10.88 -15.38 20.85
C GLY A 128 -11.99 -15.99 19.98
N ASN A 129 -11.77 -16.12 18.66
CA ASN A 129 -12.69 -16.77 17.72
C ASN A 129 -12.20 -18.15 17.26
N VAL A 130 -11.02 -18.58 17.71
CA VAL A 130 -10.47 -19.91 17.43
C VAL A 130 -10.17 -20.66 18.73
N ASN A 131 -10.29 -21.98 18.69
CA ASN A 131 -10.21 -22.84 19.86
C ASN A 131 -8.78 -23.36 20.13
N LYS A 132 -7.90 -23.27 19.15
CA LYS A 132 -6.53 -23.80 19.22
C LYS A 132 -5.51 -22.66 19.27
N ALA A 133 -4.39 -22.90 19.96
CA ALA A 133 -3.28 -21.96 19.97
C ALA A 133 -2.67 -21.81 18.56
N PHE A 134 -2.16 -20.62 18.26
CA PHE A 134 -1.46 -20.39 16.99
C PHE A 134 -0.04 -20.96 17.03
N VAL A 135 0.48 -21.35 15.88
CA VAL A 135 1.91 -21.62 15.68
C VAL A 135 2.51 -20.40 14.97
N LEU A 136 3.66 -19.91 15.43
CA LEU A 136 4.33 -18.76 14.82
C LEU A 136 5.77 -19.10 14.49
N CYS A 137 6.13 -19.08 13.21
CA CYS A 137 7.51 -19.25 12.76
C CYS A 137 8.08 -17.91 12.29
N ASN A 138 9.27 -17.56 12.78
CA ASN A 138 9.93 -16.34 12.33
C ASN A 138 11.45 -16.53 12.23
N ARG A 139 12.09 -15.77 11.33
CA ARG A 139 13.55 -15.76 11.21
C ARG A 139 14.22 -15.18 12.47
N ASN A 140 13.62 -14.12 13.03
CA ASN A 140 14.05 -13.56 14.32
C ASN A 140 13.15 -14.12 15.42
N PHE A 141 13.68 -15.10 16.15
CA PHE A 141 12.93 -15.80 17.21
C PHE A 141 12.55 -14.88 18.37
N ASP A 142 13.44 -13.96 18.78
CA ASP A 142 13.18 -13.05 19.89
C ASP A 142 11.99 -12.11 19.60
N LYS A 143 11.84 -11.67 18.36
CA LYS A 143 10.64 -10.91 17.94
C LYS A 143 9.36 -11.75 17.97
N ALA A 144 9.48 -13.07 17.87
CA ALA A 144 8.33 -13.98 17.90
C ALA A 144 7.88 -14.34 19.31
N THR A 145 8.81 -14.43 20.26
CA THR A 145 8.47 -14.65 21.67
C THR A 145 7.69 -13.47 22.26
N GLU A 146 7.96 -12.24 21.81
CA GLU A 146 7.12 -11.08 22.15
C GLU A 146 5.62 -11.27 21.80
N PHE A 147 5.32 -12.04 20.75
CA PHE A 147 3.95 -12.31 20.30
C PHE A 147 3.26 -13.42 21.09
N GLU A 148 4.00 -14.33 21.73
CA GLU A 148 3.41 -15.42 22.55
C GLU A 148 2.55 -14.85 23.69
N SER A 149 3.05 -13.78 24.34
CA SER A 149 2.31 -13.09 25.40
C SER A 149 1.04 -12.40 24.92
N LEU A 150 1.01 -11.96 23.65
CA LEU A 150 -0.06 -11.14 23.09
C LEU A 150 -1.13 -11.98 22.40
N PHE A 151 -0.75 -13.09 21.79
CA PHE A 151 -1.60 -13.97 21.02
C PHE A 151 -1.30 -15.36 21.52
N ASN A 152 -2.26 -16.05 22.12
CA ASN A 152 -2.12 -17.42 22.63
C ASN A 152 -1.49 -18.34 21.57
N CYS A 153 -0.17 -18.37 21.51
CA CYS A 153 0.61 -18.92 20.41
C CYS A 153 1.95 -19.38 20.92
N LYS A 154 2.53 -20.31 20.17
CA LYS A 154 3.86 -20.83 20.42
C LYS A 154 4.77 -20.45 19.26
N ALA A 155 5.86 -19.76 19.60
CA ALA A 155 6.87 -19.32 18.66
C ALA A 155 7.89 -20.44 18.39
N PHE A 156 8.33 -20.53 17.15
CA PHE A 156 9.37 -21.43 16.69
C PHE A 156 10.33 -20.70 15.77
N LYS A 157 11.57 -21.18 15.70
CA LYS A 157 12.53 -20.74 14.68
C LYS A 157 12.03 -21.16 13.30
N LEU A 158 12.34 -20.36 12.28
CA LEU A 158 11.96 -20.67 10.89
C LEU A 158 12.46 -22.04 10.42
N ASP A 159 13.56 -22.56 10.97
CA ASP A 159 14.09 -23.88 10.67
C ASP A 159 13.10 -25.03 10.99
N HIS A 160 12.09 -24.75 11.83
CA HIS A 160 11.00 -25.68 12.13
C HIS A 160 9.79 -25.51 11.19
N LEU A 161 9.96 -24.83 10.05
CA LEU A 161 8.88 -24.57 9.08
C LEU A 161 8.12 -25.84 8.71
N LYS A 162 8.83 -26.93 8.38
CA LYS A 162 8.20 -28.21 8.01
C LYS A 162 7.26 -28.72 9.10
N MET A 163 7.70 -28.71 10.36
CA MET A 163 6.85 -29.09 11.50
C MET A 163 5.63 -28.18 11.62
N ALA A 164 5.80 -26.86 11.46
CA ALA A 164 4.69 -25.92 11.54
C ALA A 164 3.63 -26.18 10.45
N LEU A 165 4.06 -26.50 9.22
CA LEU A 165 3.17 -26.86 8.11
C LEU A 165 2.46 -28.20 8.39
N GLU A 166 3.19 -29.22 8.88
CA GLU A 166 2.64 -30.52 9.27
C GLU A 166 1.59 -30.40 10.39
N LEU A 167 1.77 -29.48 11.33
CA LEU A 167 0.87 -29.27 12.45
C LEU A 167 -0.28 -28.30 12.16
N SER A 168 -0.35 -27.69 10.97
CA SER A 168 -1.34 -26.64 10.67
C SER A 168 -2.27 -27.01 9.54
N ASP A 169 -3.51 -26.57 9.63
CA ASP A 169 -4.55 -26.80 8.61
C ASP A 169 -4.69 -25.53 7.72
N ILE A 170 -4.34 -24.37 8.29
CA ILE A 170 -4.29 -23.07 7.60
C ILE A 170 -2.95 -22.40 7.89
N VAL A 171 -2.28 -21.91 6.85
CA VAL A 171 -1.00 -21.20 6.93
C VAL A 171 -1.18 -19.79 6.40
N ILE A 172 -0.74 -18.81 7.16
CA ILE A 172 -0.75 -17.40 6.77
C ILE A 172 0.69 -16.91 6.73
N SER A 173 1.22 -16.73 5.53
CA SER A 173 2.59 -16.30 5.29
C SER A 173 2.65 -14.83 4.93
N GLY A 174 3.64 -14.14 5.47
CA GLY A 174 3.93 -12.77 5.11
C GLY A 174 5.32 -12.38 5.60
N THR A 175 6.35 -12.76 4.85
CA THR A 175 7.72 -12.39 5.20
C THR A 175 8.28 -11.27 4.33
N SER A 176 9.46 -10.79 4.69
CA SER A 176 10.28 -9.89 3.87
C SER A 176 11.43 -10.63 3.17
N ALA A 177 11.33 -11.96 3.03
CA ALA A 177 12.34 -12.74 2.34
C ALA A 177 12.43 -12.32 0.87
N PRO A 178 13.64 -12.18 0.31
CA PRO A 178 13.80 -11.81 -1.10
C PRO A 178 13.57 -12.99 -2.06
N HIS A 179 13.39 -14.21 -1.52
CA HIS A 179 13.15 -15.45 -2.23
C HIS A 179 12.11 -16.27 -1.48
N SER A 180 11.46 -17.19 -2.19
CA SER A 180 10.50 -18.12 -1.60
C SER A 180 11.16 -19.07 -0.61
N ILE A 181 10.50 -19.27 0.52
CA ILE A 181 10.96 -20.03 1.69
C ILE A 181 10.09 -21.26 1.96
N ILE A 182 8.85 -21.29 1.46
CA ILE A 182 7.96 -22.45 1.50
C ILE A 182 8.13 -23.20 0.18
N ARG A 183 8.74 -24.37 0.27
CA ARG A 183 9.09 -25.22 -0.87
C ARG A 183 8.34 -26.55 -0.79
N LYS A 184 8.28 -27.28 -1.89
CA LYS A 184 7.54 -28.55 -1.99
C LYS A 184 7.98 -29.56 -0.93
N GLU A 185 9.28 -29.65 -0.64
CA GLU A 185 9.85 -30.55 0.38
C GLU A 185 9.42 -30.24 1.82
N HIS A 186 8.90 -29.03 2.08
CA HIS A 186 8.34 -28.65 3.36
C HIS A 186 6.85 -28.99 3.49
N ILE A 187 6.17 -29.30 2.38
CA ILE A 187 4.73 -29.55 2.34
C ILE A 187 4.44 -31.02 2.68
N PRO A 188 3.51 -31.31 3.60
CA PRO A 188 3.08 -32.68 3.88
C PRO A 188 2.26 -33.26 2.72
N GLU A 189 2.68 -34.40 2.16
CA GLU A 189 2.11 -34.99 0.92
C GLU A 189 0.62 -35.35 0.98
N ASN A 190 0.11 -35.73 2.16
CA ASN A 190 -1.23 -36.32 2.32
C ASN A 190 -2.12 -35.52 3.27
N LYS A 191 -1.94 -34.20 3.32
CA LYS A 191 -2.71 -33.34 4.21
C LYS A 191 -3.27 -32.15 3.45
N LEU A 192 -4.58 -31.95 3.55
CA LEU A 192 -5.21 -30.73 3.05
C LEU A 192 -4.68 -29.52 3.81
N LEU A 193 -4.18 -28.54 3.08
CA LEU A 193 -3.60 -27.33 3.67
C LEU A 193 -4.05 -26.10 2.87
N SER A 194 -4.57 -25.11 3.59
CA SER A 194 -4.87 -23.81 2.98
C SER A 194 -3.73 -22.84 3.23
N ILE A 195 -3.13 -22.27 2.19
CA ILE A 195 -2.01 -21.33 2.29
C ILE A 195 -2.45 -19.97 1.79
N PHE A 196 -2.41 -18.97 2.67
CA PHE A 196 -2.57 -17.56 2.36
C PHE A 196 -1.19 -16.91 2.31
N ASP A 197 -0.65 -16.72 1.11
CA ASP A 197 0.64 -16.07 0.87
C ASP A 197 0.44 -14.58 0.60
N LEU A 198 0.80 -13.80 1.61
CA LEU A 198 0.59 -12.36 1.63
C LEU A 198 1.89 -11.58 1.36
N ALA A 199 2.97 -12.26 0.93
CA ALA A 199 4.26 -11.64 0.65
C ALA A 199 4.41 -11.22 -0.81
N VAL A 200 5.25 -10.20 -1.03
CA VAL A 200 5.68 -9.74 -2.37
C VAL A 200 7.19 -9.47 -2.32
N PRO A 201 8.04 -10.30 -2.97
CA PRO A 201 7.70 -11.53 -3.70
C PRO A 201 7.09 -12.61 -2.80
N CYS A 202 6.38 -13.58 -3.39
CA CYS A 202 5.67 -14.63 -2.67
C CYS A 202 6.61 -15.54 -1.86
N ASP A 203 6.17 -15.93 -0.67
CA ASP A 203 6.91 -16.83 0.21
C ASP A 203 6.87 -18.29 -0.28
N ALA A 204 5.83 -18.70 -1.01
CA ALA A 204 5.69 -20.05 -1.54
C ALA A 204 6.11 -20.16 -3.02
N ASP A 205 6.93 -21.17 -3.30
CA ASP A 205 7.36 -21.53 -4.64
C ASP A 205 6.18 -21.93 -5.53
N ALA A 206 6.36 -21.81 -6.85
CA ALA A 206 5.33 -22.13 -7.83
C ALA A 206 4.83 -23.58 -7.69
N GLU A 207 5.75 -24.53 -7.47
CA GLU A 207 5.42 -25.96 -7.33
C GLU A 207 4.45 -26.25 -6.18
N VAL A 208 4.49 -25.45 -5.09
CA VAL A 208 3.57 -25.60 -3.95
C VAL A 208 2.14 -25.27 -4.35
N ARG A 209 1.96 -24.35 -5.30
CA ARG A 209 0.64 -23.86 -5.76
C ARG A 209 -0.08 -24.88 -6.62
N ASP A 210 0.67 -25.76 -7.28
CA ASP A 210 0.16 -26.75 -8.21
C ASP A 210 -0.17 -28.09 -7.52
N LEU A 211 0.12 -28.22 -6.22
CA LEU A 211 -0.20 -29.42 -5.44
C LEU A 211 -1.72 -29.53 -5.22
N SER A 212 -2.30 -30.68 -5.59
CA SER A 212 -3.75 -30.93 -5.56
C SER A 212 -4.38 -30.86 -4.17
N HIS A 213 -3.61 -31.10 -3.10
CA HIS A 213 -4.05 -31.02 -1.71
C HIS A 213 -3.85 -29.63 -1.09
N ILE A 214 -3.37 -28.65 -1.86
CA ILE A 214 -3.12 -27.28 -1.39
C ILE A 214 -4.18 -26.33 -1.95
N THR A 215 -4.91 -25.67 -1.05
CA THR A 215 -5.75 -24.53 -1.41
C THR A 215 -4.92 -23.26 -1.26
N TYR A 216 -4.37 -22.76 -2.36
CA TYR A 216 -3.48 -21.59 -2.36
C TYR A 216 -4.23 -20.28 -2.62
N PHE A 217 -3.89 -19.23 -1.87
CA PHE A 217 -4.37 -17.86 -2.01
C PHE A 217 -3.18 -16.90 -1.99
N ASP A 218 -2.88 -16.27 -3.12
CA ASP A 218 -2.04 -15.07 -3.14
C ASP A 218 -2.88 -13.80 -2.96
N LEU A 219 -2.21 -12.66 -2.82
CA LEU A 219 -2.87 -11.35 -2.74
C LEU A 219 -3.83 -11.10 -3.92
N LYS A 220 -3.48 -11.50 -5.14
CA LYS A 220 -4.32 -11.28 -6.32
C LYS A 220 -5.63 -12.07 -6.23
N LYS A 221 -5.58 -13.33 -5.81
CA LYS A 221 -6.76 -14.18 -5.62
C LYS A 221 -7.65 -13.66 -4.50
N ILE A 222 -7.06 -13.22 -3.38
CA ILE A 222 -7.79 -12.59 -2.26
C ILE A 222 -8.54 -11.35 -2.74
N GLU A 223 -7.86 -10.48 -3.50
CA GLU A 223 -8.43 -9.26 -4.06
C GLU A 223 -9.58 -9.55 -5.03
N ALA A 224 -9.44 -10.57 -5.90
CA ALA A 224 -10.48 -10.95 -6.84
C ALA A 224 -11.76 -11.43 -6.14
N GLN A 225 -11.64 -12.20 -5.06
CA GLN A 225 -12.79 -12.76 -4.33
C GLN A 225 -13.57 -11.69 -3.56
N VAL A 226 -12.91 -10.66 -3.04
CA VAL A 226 -13.58 -9.60 -2.26
C VAL A 226 -14.17 -8.49 -3.14
N ASN A 227 -13.67 -8.33 -4.36
CA ASN A 227 -14.17 -7.35 -5.33
C ASN A 227 -15.60 -7.63 -5.83
N GLY A 228 -16.23 -8.75 -5.48
CA GLY A 228 -17.64 -9.07 -5.79
C GLY A 228 -18.68 -8.24 -5.03
N ASN A 229 -18.33 -7.63 -3.89
CA ASN A 229 -19.28 -6.94 -2.99
C ASN A 229 -19.41 -5.41 -3.21
N LYS A 230 -19.35 -4.94 -4.47
CA LYS A 230 -19.16 -3.51 -4.82
C LYS A 230 -20.38 -2.59 -4.73
N THR A 231 -21.60 -3.10 -4.55
CA THR A 231 -22.84 -2.32 -4.70
C THR A 231 -23.05 -1.22 -3.65
N ILE A 232 -22.50 -1.36 -2.44
CA ILE A 232 -22.71 -0.38 -1.35
C ILE A 232 -21.82 0.88 -1.49
N ARG A 233 -20.75 0.86 -2.30
CA ARG A 233 -19.71 1.92 -2.27
C ARG A 233 -19.79 3.00 -3.34
N ALA A 234 -20.60 2.83 -4.38
CA ALA A 234 -20.62 3.77 -5.52
C ALA A 234 -20.98 5.21 -5.09
N GLY A 235 -21.96 5.37 -4.20
CA GLY A 235 -22.38 6.69 -3.72
C GLY A 235 -21.31 7.42 -2.89
N GLU A 236 -20.57 6.69 -2.05
CA GLU A 236 -19.49 7.29 -1.25
C GLU A 236 -18.26 7.62 -2.08
N VAL A 237 -17.99 6.84 -3.14
CA VAL A 237 -16.95 7.18 -4.13
C VAL A 237 -17.28 8.51 -4.81
N LEU A 238 -18.53 8.72 -5.26
CA LEU A 238 -18.92 9.98 -5.90
C LEU A 238 -18.73 11.20 -4.98
N LYS A 239 -19.06 11.07 -3.68
CA LYS A 239 -18.80 12.13 -2.69
C LYS A 239 -17.31 12.40 -2.53
N ALA A 240 -16.49 11.35 -2.46
CA ALA A 240 -15.04 11.47 -2.37
C ALA A 240 -14.44 12.17 -3.60
N GLU A 241 -14.87 11.81 -4.82
CA GLU A 241 -14.47 12.48 -6.06
C GLU A 241 -14.82 13.97 -6.05
N ALA A 242 -16.01 14.33 -5.55
CA ALA A 242 -16.41 15.74 -5.46
C ALA A 242 -15.46 16.56 -4.57
N ILE A 243 -15.10 16.03 -3.39
CA ILE A 243 -14.12 16.64 -2.48
C ILE A 243 -12.75 16.74 -3.15
N ILE A 244 -12.29 15.67 -3.82
CA ILE A 244 -11.00 15.67 -4.51
C ILE A 244 -10.96 16.72 -5.61
N ASN A 245 -11.99 16.82 -6.45
CA ASN A 245 -12.08 17.80 -7.52
C ASN A 245 -12.09 19.25 -6.98
N GLU A 246 -12.75 19.49 -5.84
CA GLU A 246 -12.69 20.76 -5.14
C GLU A 246 -11.25 21.10 -4.70
N GLU A 247 -10.57 20.16 -4.04
CA GLU A 247 -9.22 20.35 -3.54
C GLU A 247 -8.18 20.48 -4.65
N VAL A 248 -8.32 19.74 -5.76
CA VAL A 248 -7.48 19.90 -6.95
C VAL A 248 -7.60 21.32 -7.49
N ARG A 249 -8.82 21.84 -7.64
CA ARG A 249 -9.05 23.21 -8.11
C ARG A 249 -8.35 24.23 -7.20
N ARG A 250 -8.55 24.11 -5.89
CA ARG A 250 -7.90 24.98 -4.89
C ARG A 250 -6.38 24.91 -4.95
N PHE A 251 -5.81 23.71 -5.11
CA PHE A 251 -4.37 23.52 -5.27
C PHE A 251 -3.85 24.21 -6.54
N MET A 252 -4.55 24.04 -7.67
CA MET A 252 -4.16 24.65 -8.94
C MET A 252 -4.22 26.18 -8.89
N GLU A 253 -5.25 26.75 -8.26
CA GLU A 253 -5.37 28.19 -8.00
C GLU A 253 -4.23 28.71 -7.12
N TYR A 254 -3.96 28.05 -5.99
CA TYR A 254 -2.84 28.36 -5.11
C TYR A 254 -1.51 28.36 -5.86
N GLN A 255 -1.27 27.31 -6.65
CA GLN A 255 -0.07 27.16 -7.44
C GLN A 255 0.07 28.29 -8.45
N ASN A 256 -0.98 28.57 -9.23
CA ASN A 256 -0.96 29.65 -10.21
C ASN A 256 -0.66 31.01 -9.58
N ARG A 257 -1.26 31.30 -8.41
CA ARG A 257 -0.97 32.53 -7.65
C ARG A 257 0.50 32.61 -7.21
N LYS A 258 1.05 31.52 -6.67
CA LYS A 258 2.46 31.46 -6.24
C LYS A 258 3.42 31.71 -7.40
N TYR A 259 3.18 31.08 -8.56
CA TYR A 259 4.02 31.26 -9.75
C TYR A 259 3.83 32.62 -10.41
N PHE A 260 2.63 33.20 -10.36
CA PHE A 260 2.40 34.56 -10.85
C PHE A 260 3.19 35.58 -10.02
N VAL A 261 3.13 35.50 -8.69
CA VAL A 261 3.88 36.40 -7.79
C VAL A 261 5.39 36.23 -7.95
N ALA A 262 5.88 34.98 -8.02
CA ALA A 262 7.30 34.69 -8.22
C ALA A 262 7.86 35.18 -9.57
N ASN A 263 7.02 35.27 -10.61
CA ASN A 263 7.43 35.82 -11.90
C ASN A 263 7.32 37.37 -11.93
N LYS A 264 6.35 37.95 -11.21
CA LYS A 264 6.19 39.41 -11.12
C LYS A 264 7.39 40.09 -10.44
N SER A 265 7.96 39.47 -9.40
CA SER A 265 9.19 39.95 -8.74
C SER A 265 10.44 39.87 -9.62
N ILE A 266 10.47 38.94 -10.57
CA ILE A 266 11.53 38.86 -11.58
C ILE A 266 11.35 39.99 -12.61
N ILE A 267 10.13 40.22 -13.07
CA ILE A 267 9.81 41.26 -14.07
C ILE A 267 10.04 42.67 -13.50
N SER A 268 9.74 42.93 -12.22
CA SER A 268 9.98 44.24 -11.60
C SER A 268 11.45 44.59 -11.37
N ASN A 269 12.37 43.61 -11.47
CA ASN A 269 13.81 43.82 -11.31
C ASN A 269 14.56 43.93 -12.65
N VAL A 270 13.85 43.82 -13.78
CA VAL A 270 14.42 44.13 -15.10
C VAL A 270 14.25 45.63 -15.34
N LYS A 271 15.36 46.39 -15.26
CA LYS A 271 15.37 47.78 -15.73
C LYS A 271 14.93 47.80 -17.19
N PRO A 272 14.04 48.72 -17.61
CA PRO A 272 13.63 48.81 -19.00
C PRO A 272 14.84 49.31 -19.80
N ASP A 273 15.53 48.40 -20.49
CA ASP A 273 16.47 48.78 -21.52
C ASP A 273 15.67 49.18 -22.76
N LYS A 274 15.85 50.43 -23.22
CA LYS A 274 15.10 51.03 -24.35
C LYS A 274 15.51 50.44 -25.72
N SER A 275 16.23 49.33 -25.74
CA SER A 275 16.66 48.61 -26.95
C SER A 275 15.71 47.49 -27.38
N ILE A 276 14.65 47.18 -26.61
CA ILE A 276 13.75 46.04 -26.86
C ILE A 276 12.39 46.52 -27.41
N GLU A 277 12.40 47.24 -28.53
CA GLU A 277 11.27 47.21 -29.44
C GLU A 277 11.54 46.13 -30.50
N LYS A 278 10.66 45.12 -30.53
CA LYS A 278 10.71 43.90 -31.36
C LYS A 278 11.51 42.73 -30.78
N THR A 279 10.92 42.06 -29.80
CA THR A 279 10.99 40.59 -29.79
C THR A 279 9.69 40.04 -29.21
N ASN A 280 8.71 39.82 -30.09
CA ASN A 280 7.68 38.83 -29.84
C ASN A 280 8.40 37.50 -29.56
N GLY A 281 8.44 37.07 -28.30
CA GLY A 281 9.02 35.78 -27.93
C GLY A 281 9.82 35.76 -26.64
N LEU A 282 9.29 36.30 -25.54
CA LEU A 282 9.85 35.99 -24.23
C LEU A 282 9.32 34.62 -23.79
N LEU A 283 9.97 33.55 -24.27
CA LEU A 283 9.89 32.22 -23.68
C LEU A 283 10.41 32.32 -22.24
N ILE A 284 9.49 32.56 -21.30
CA ILE A 284 9.71 32.32 -19.88
C ILE A 284 10.14 30.86 -19.78
N LYS A 285 11.45 30.60 -19.60
CA LYS A 285 12.02 29.25 -19.38
C LYS A 285 11.07 28.48 -18.46
N MET A 286 10.30 27.54 -19.02
CA MET A 286 9.39 26.71 -18.24
C MET A 286 10.26 25.99 -17.22
N LYS A 287 10.10 26.34 -15.93
CA LYS A 287 10.68 25.55 -14.84
C LYS A 287 10.19 24.11 -15.06
N PRO A 288 11.08 23.11 -15.02
CA PRO A 288 10.73 21.73 -15.38
C PRO A 288 9.53 21.32 -14.53
N LEU A 289 8.43 20.89 -15.17
CA LEU A 289 7.20 20.48 -14.47
C LEU A 289 7.48 19.26 -13.59
N ILE A 290 6.75 19.12 -12.48
CA ILE A 290 6.78 17.88 -11.71
C ILE A 290 6.08 16.78 -12.52
N THR A 291 6.69 15.61 -12.64
CA THR A 291 6.13 14.47 -13.37
C THR A 291 6.09 13.24 -12.47
N ILE A 292 5.11 12.36 -12.72
CA ILE A 292 5.04 11.03 -12.11
C ILE A 292 5.50 9.99 -13.12
N GLN A 293 6.48 9.18 -12.75
CA GLN A 293 6.82 7.96 -13.49
C GLN A 293 6.28 6.74 -12.72
N LYS A 294 5.42 5.95 -13.35
CA LYS A 294 4.84 4.71 -12.79
C LYS A 294 5.56 3.50 -13.36
N ASN A 295 6.00 2.59 -12.51
CA ASN A 295 6.49 1.27 -12.93
C ASN A 295 5.49 0.19 -12.47
N SER A 296 4.76 -0.40 -13.40
CA SER A 296 3.91 -1.56 -13.14
C SER A 296 4.76 -2.84 -13.15
N THR A 297 5.07 -3.34 -11.95
CA THR A 297 5.69 -4.64 -11.65
C THR A 297 7.20 -4.80 -11.93
N VAL A 298 7.90 -5.18 -10.85
CA VAL A 298 9.22 -5.81 -10.70
C VAL A 298 10.15 -5.78 -11.92
N LYS A 299 11.05 -4.79 -11.93
CA LYS A 299 12.44 -4.98 -12.35
C LYS A 299 13.31 -4.02 -11.55
N GLN A 300 14.02 -4.56 -10.56
CA GLN A 300 15.18 -3.90 -9.96
C GLN A 300 16.20 -3.66 -11.07
N LYS A 301 16.30 -2.42 -11.52
CA LYS A 301 17.53 -1.84 -12.04
C LYS A 301 17.44 -0.36 -11.76
N PHE A 302 18.33 0.11 -10.88
CA PHE A 302 18.93 1.44 -10.77
C PHE A 302 19.30 1.70 -9.31
N LEU A 303 20.38 1.04 -8.89
CA LEU A 303 21.34 1.53 -7.91
C LEU A 303 22.64 1.75 -8.69
N ARG A 304 22.80 2.95 -9.23
CA ARG A 304 24.07 3.63 -9.51
C ARG A 304 23.82 5.12 -9.37
#